data_AF-A0A9N9IRR6-F1
#
_entry.id   AF-A0A9N9IRR6-F1
#
_cell.length_a   1.000
_cell.length_b   1.000
_cell.length_c   1.000
_cell.angle_alpha   90.00
_cell.angle_beta   90.00
_cell.angle_gamma   90.00
#
_symmetry.space_group_name_H-M   'P 1'
#
loop_
_entity.id
_entity.type
_entity.pdbx_description
1 polymer ?
#
loop_
_entity_poly.entity_id
_entity_poly.type
_entity_poly.pdbx_seq_one_letter_code
_entity_poly.pdbx_strand_id
1 'polypeptide(L)'
;TMPTVLSKLTSFVTLPSGVTTSSSTAQIRKIVEQIWKIYSNNRTLLGRSIWFITVYYLYLSKTHGSKSQKHDVVATEAKSKSKRVAVDHVFFERLKKLLKIVIPGIKSKEFWLLFVHSNFLVFRTILSVYVAALDGRIVSALVRGNAKDFLTGMVWWMTVAIPATYTNSMLTFMQDKLAIQFRTRLTNYIHEKYLTDMTFYSVGNLDDRIKNADQCITVDTMKFCNSLSGLYSNLAKPILDVFIYNLQLARNVGGEGLYAVSIMVHISSVVLRALTPPFGKMVAEEQKLEGEFRFTHSRVIENAEEIAFYAGHEVEKTILDRGYFALIKHINRIFRKRIIHGIMEDFIIKYFWGAMGLLLCSVPVFFKVPGIQTSDLGTRAQ
;
A
#
# COMPACT_ATOMS: atom_id res chain seq x y z
N THR A 1 -24.78 28.68 -11.43
CA THR A 1 -25.85 28.36 -12.39
C THR A 1 -25.49 27.10 -13.18
N MET A 2 -25.65 25.93 -12.56
CA MET A 2 -25.47 24.62 -13.22
C MET A 2 -26.51 24.27 -14.31
N PRO A 3 -27.79 24.73 -14.28
CA PRO A 3 -28.76 24.30 -15.29
C PRO A 3 -28.49 24.91 -16.68
N THR A 4 -27.81 26.05 -16.76
CA THR A 4 -27.47 26.73 -18.03
C THR A 4 -26.29 26.07 -18.77
N VAL A 5 -25.45 25.31 -18.05
CA VAL A 5 -24.31 24.59 -18.60
C VAL A 5 -24.75 23.22 -19.15
N LEU A 6 -25.67 22.55 -18.45
CA LEU A 6 -26.28 21.31 -18.91
C LEU A 6 -27.15 21.50 -20.16
N SER A 7 -27.90 22.61 -20.28
CA SER A 7 -28.72 22.88 -21.47
C SER A 7 -27.89 23.19 -22.72
N LYS A 8 -26.71 23.81 -22.56
CA LYS A 8 -25.76 24.04 -23.67
C LYS A 8 -24.97 22.79 -24.06
N LEU A 9 -24.80 21.83 -23.15
CA LEU A 9 -24.17 20.54 -23.45
C LEU A 9 -25.14 19.59 -24.17
N THR A 10 -26.44 19.61 -23.84
CA THR A 10 -27.44 18.78 -24.53
C THR A 10 -27.82 19.31 -25.91
N SER A 11 -27.78 20.63 -26.15
CA SER A 11 -28.13 21.22 -27.45
C SER A 11 -27.08 20.98 -28.56
N PHE A 12 -25.89 20.49 -28.23
CA PHE A 12 -24.80 20.24 -29.19
C PHE A 12 -24.56 18.74 -29.48
N VAL A 13 -25.35 17.85 -28.87
CA VAL A 13 -25.30 16.39 -29.09
C VAL A 13 -26.52 15.96 -29.92
N THR A 14 -26.69 16.53 -31.11
CA THR A 14 -27.55 15.92 -32.14
C THR A 14 -26.67 15.27 -33.19
N LEU A 15 -26.56 13.94 -33.09
CA LEU A 15 -25.89 13.06 -34.05
C LEU A 15 -26.73 12.91 -35.32
N PRO A 16 -26.18 13.06 -36.54
CA PRO A 16 -26.83 12.52 -37.73
C PRO A 16 -26.45 11.05 -37.90
N SER A 17 -27.47 10.22 -38.07
CA SER A 17 -27.44 8.80 -38.37
C SER A 17 -26.92 8.53 -39.79
N GLY A 18 -25.91 7.67 -39.93
CA GLY A 18 -25.45 7.15 -41.22
C GLY A 18 -24.04 6.57 -41.16
N VAL A 19 -23.95 5.24 -41.15
CA VAL A 19 -22.69 4.47 -41.12
C VAL A 19 -22.18 4.24 -42.54
N THR A 20 -20.97 4.69 -42.87
CA THR A 20 -20.11 4.09 -43.92
C THR A 20 -18.63 4.13 -43.49
N THR A 21 -17.92 3.04 -43.74
CA THR A 21 -16.69 2.57 -43.05
C THR A 21 -15.38 3.30 -43.42
N SER A 22 -15.42 4.40 -44.19
CA SER A 22 -14.21 5.18 -44.56
C SER A 22 -14.07 6.51 -43.80
N SER A 23 -15.08 6.93 -43.01
CA SER A 23 -15.10 8.24 -42.32
C SER A 23 -14.52 8.23 -40.90
N SER A 24 -14.26 7.05 -40.32
CA SER A 24 -14.03 6.92 -38.87
C SER A 24 -12.73 7.57 -38.40
N THR A 25 -11.63 7.49 -39.16
CA THR A 25 -10.34 8.08 -38.79
C THR A 25 -10.36 9.61 -38.87
N ALA A 26 -11.03 10.16 -39.88
CA ALA A 26 -11.20 11.61 -40.04
C ALA A 26 -12.17 12.19 -39.00
N GLN A 27 -13.22 11.46 -38.62
CA GLN A 27 -14.12 11.85 -37.52
C GLN A 27 -13.42 11.76 -36.16
N ILE A 28 -12.64 10.70 -35.89
CA ILE A 28 -11.84 10.61 -34.67
C ILE A 28 -10.84 11.77 -34.59
N ARG A 29 -10.16 12.10 -35.69
CA ARG A 29 -9.24 13.24 -35.74
C ARG A 29 -9.94 14.58 -35.46
N LYS A 30 -11.13 14.80 -36.02
CA LYS A 30 -11.95 16.00 -35.73
C LYS A 30 -12.43 16.06 -34.27
N ILE A 31 -12.83 14.93 -33.70
CA ILE A 31 -13.23 14.83 -32.28
C ILE A 31 -12.03 15.11 -31.38
N VAL A 32 -10.86 14.55 -31.68
CA VAL A 32 -9.60 14.80 -30.96
C VAL A 32 -9.19 16.26 -31.07
N GLU A 33 -9.30 16.88 -32.25
CA GLU A 33 -9.00 18.31 -32.46
C GLU A 33 -9.99 19.24 -31.74
N GLN A 34 -11.27 18.87 -31.64
CA GLN A 34 -12.28 19.60 -30.87
C GLN A 34 -12.05 19.48 -29.36
N ILE A 35 -11.76 18.27 -28.86
CA ILE A 35 -11.38 18.04 -27.46
C ILE A 35 -10.09 18.80 -27.12
N TRP A 36 -9.12 18.83 -28.03
CA TRP A 36 -7.86 19.56 -27.88
C TRP A 36 -8.07 21.07 -27.80
N LYS A 37 -8.93 21.66 -28.64
CA LYS A 37 -9.28 23.08 -28.58
C LYS A 37 -9.98 23.45 -27.27
N ILE A 38 -10.92 22.62 -26.81
CA ILE A 38 -11.64 22.81 -25.54
C ILE A 38 -10.68 22.68 -24.35
N TYR A 39 -9.74 21.73 -24.41
CA TYR A 39 -8.72 21.53 -23.38
C TYR A 39 -7.74 22.71 -23.30
N SER A 40 -7.23 23.19 -24.44
CA SER A 40 -6.25 24.29 -24.46
C SER A 40 -6.83 25.62 -23.94
N ASN A 41 -8.12 25.88 -24.19
CA ASN A 41 -8.77 27.14 -23.84
C ASN A 41 -9.18 27.22 -22.36
N ASN A 42 -9.27 26.08 -21.66
CA ASN A 42 -9.69 26.02 -20.25
C ASN A 42 -8.69 25.26 -19.36
N ARG A 43 -7.40 25.33 -19.72
CA ARG A 43 -6.26 24.56 -19.18
C ARG A 43 -6.15 24.55 -17.65
N THR A 44 -6.44 25.68 -17.00
CA THR A 44 -6.33 25.82 -15.53
C THR A 44 -7.62 25.48 -14.78
N LEU A 45 -8.79 25.67 -15.40
CA LEU A 45 -10.10 25.37 -14.81
C LEU A 45 -10.46 23.90 -14.95
N LEU A 46 -10.15 23.26 -16.07
CA LEU A 46 -10.32 21.81 -16.27
C LEU A 46 -9.40 21.01 -15.35
N GLY A 47 -8.12 21.40 -15.23
CA GLY A 47 -7.17 20.74 -14.32
C GLY A 47 -7.62 20.78 -12.86
N ARG A 48 -8.13 21.94 -12.39
CA ARG A 48 -8.66 22.09 -11.02
C ARG A 48 -9.99 21.35 -10.85
N SER A 49 -10.92 21.47 -11.80
CA SER A 49 -12.23 20.83 -11.72
C SER A 49 -12.11 19.31 -11.75
N ILE A 50 -11.22 18.77 -12.57
CA ILE A 50 -11.02 17.32 -12.66
C ILE A 50 -10.26 16.81 -11.44
N TRP A 51 -9.27 17.54 -10.91
CA TRP A 51 -8.65 17.20 -9.62
C TRP A 51 -9.69 17.10 -8.50
N PHE A 52 -10.57 18.09 -8.38
CA PHE A 52 -11.70 18.05 -7.44
C PHE A 52 -12.65 16.87 -7.71
N ILE A 53 -12.94 16.54 -8.97
CA ILE A 53 -13.76 15.38 -9.34
C ILE A 53 -13.07 14.07 -8.97
N THR A 54 -11.78 13.88 -9.23
CA THR A 54 -11.03 12.67 -8.83
C THR A 54 -10.91 12.54 -7.31
N VAL A 55 -10.71 13.64 -6.59
CA VAL A 55 -10.70 13.65 -5.11
C VAL A 55 -12.10 13.35 -4.56
N TYR A 56 -13.15 13.91 -5.18
CA TYR A 56 -14.55 13.66 -4.83
C TYR A 56 -14.98 12.22 -5.15
N TYR A 57 -14.54 11.65 -6.28
CA TYR A 57 -14.77 10.25 -6.64
C TYR A 57 -13.99 9.28 -5.75
N LEU A 58 -12.76 9.63 -5.35
CA LEU A 58 -12.00 8.87 -4.34
C LEU A 58 -12.71 8.90 -2.98
N TYR A 59 -13.26 10.04 -2.58
CA TYR A 59 -14.08 10.17 -1.38
C TYR A 59 -15.37 9.33 -1.46
N LEU A 60 -16.07 9.34 -2.60
CA LEU A 60 -17.26 8.51 -2.86
C LEU A 60 -16.96 7.01 -2.97
N SER A 61 -15.82 6.62 -3.55
CA SER A 61 -15.41 5.21 -3.62
C SER A 61 -15.10 4.64 -2.24
N LYS A 62 -14.68 5.49 -1.29
CA LYS A 62 -14.44 5.13 0.11
C LYS A 62 -15.74 4.97 0.91
N THR A 63 -16.80 5.69 0.54
CA THR A 63 -18.13 5.55 1.14
C THR A 63 -18.97 4.43 0.49
N HIS A 64 -18.84 4.18 -0.82
CA HIS A 64 -19.50 3.06 -1.51
C HIS A 64 -18.75 1.73 -1.40
N GLY A 65 -17.42 1.74 -1.27
CA GLY A 65 -16.61 0.55 -0.94
C GLY A 65 -16.87 -0.01 0.46
N SER A 66 -17.59 0.75 1.31
CA SER A 66 -18.10 0.30 2.61
C SER A 66 -19.55 -0.24 2.54
N LYS A 67 -20.28 0.02 1.45
CA LYS A 67 -21.69 -0.40 1.27
C LYS A 67 -21.93 -1.51 0.24
N SER A 68 -20.97 -1.83 -0.65
CA SER A 68 -21.13 -2.90 -1.65
C SER A 68 -20.68 -4.29 -1.15
N GLN A 69 -20.90 -4.59 0.13
CA GLN A 69 -20.76 -5.94 0.69
C GLN A 69 -21.78 -6.23 1.80
N LYS A 70 -23.01 -5.74 1.62
CA LYS A 70 -24.19 -6.15 2.38
C LYS A 70 -25.36 -6.25 1.40
N HIS A 71 -25.41 -7.34 0.65
CA HIS A 71 -26.63 -8.06 0.27
C HIS A 71 -26.16 -9.35 -0.42
N ASP A 72 -26.92 -10.42 -0.21
CA ASP A 72 -26.67 -11.81 -0.66
C ASP A 72 -25.78 -12.66 0.25
N VAL A 73 -26.21 -12.84 1.51
CA VAL A 73 -26.34 -14.18 2.12
C VAL A 73 -27.47 -14.11 3.17
N VAL A 74 -28.69 -14.43 2.76
CA VAL A 74 -29.74 -14.93 3.66
C VAL A 74 -30.23 -16.23 3.08
N ALA A 75 -29.66 -17.34 3.56
CA ALA A 75 -30.40 -18.54 3.97
C ALA A 75 -29.41 -19.60 4.48
N THR A 76 -29.71 -20.03 5.70
CA THR A 76 -29.42 -21.34 6.30
C THR A 76 -28.11 -21.51 7.09
N GLU A 77 -28.36 -21.78 8.37
CA GLU A 77 -27.55 -22.42 9.42
C GLU A 77 -26.73 -21.57 10.40
N ALA A 78 -27.27 -21.53 11.61
CA ALA A 78 -26.66 -21.05 12.84
C ALA A 78 -25.47 -21.94 13.24
N LYS A 79 -24.31 -21.31 13.49
CA LYS A 79 -23.32 -21.71 14.53
C LYS A 79 -22.21 -20.64 14.66
N SER A 80 -22.04 -20.17 15.90
CA SER A 80 -20.95 -19.36 16.47
C SER A 80 -20.50 -18.10 15.69
N LYS A 81 -20.91 -16.92 16.20
CA LYS A 81 -20.31 -15.63 15.86
C LYS A 81 -18.88 -15.56 16.41
N SER A 82 -17.90 -16.08 15.67
CA SER A 82 -16.54 -15.56 15.79
C SER A 82 -16.57 -14.10 15.35
N LYS A 83 -16.35 -13.20 16.30
CA LYS A 83 -16.31 -11.75 16.10
C LYS A 83 -15.19 -11.49 15.10
N ARG A 84 -15.53 -11.19 13.84
CA ARG A 84 -14.56 -10.81 12.82
C ARG A 84 -13.71 -9.67 13.40
N VAL A 85 -12.43 -9.93 13.63
CA VAL A 85 -11.46 -8.91 14.03
C VAL A 85 -11.23 -8.04 12.80
N ALA A 86 -12.14 -7.11 12.56
CA ALA A 86 -12.01 -6.11 11.51
C ALA A 86 -11.31 -4.87 12.08
N VAL A 87 -10.65 -4.12 11.20
CA VAL A 87 -10.09 -2.80 11.53
C VAL A 87 -11.26 -1.82 11.67
N ASP A 88 -11.93 -1.87 12.82
CA ASP A 88 -13.12 -1.09 13.12
C ASP A 88 -12.77 0.27 13.75
N HIS A 89 -13.74 1.19 13.83
CA HIS A 89 -13.58 2.45 14.57
C HIS A 89 -13.11 2.22 16.03
N VAL A 90 -13.61 1.15 16.66
CA VAL A 90 -13.21 0.73 18.01
C VAL A 90 -11.71 0.36 18.08
N PHE A 91 -11.15 -0.21 17.01
CA PHE A 91 -9.72 -0.50 16.95
C PHE A 91 -8.90 0.79 16.97
N PHE A 92 -9.27 1.79 16.17
CA PHE A 92 -8.58 3.08 16.15
C PHE A 92 -8.69 3.83 17.49
N GLU A 93 -9.84 3.75 18.16
CA GLU A 93 -9.99 4.35 19.48
C GLU A 93 -9.06 3.71 20.53
N ARG A 94 -8.98 2.36 20.53
CA ARG A 94 -8.06 1.61 21.40
C ARG A 94 -6.61 1.90 21.07
N LEU A 95 -6.26 1.91 19.77
CA LEU A 95 -4.92 2.24 19.30
C LEU A 95 -4.52 3.65 19.71
N LYS A 96 -5.41 4.64 19.61
CA LYS A 96 -5.14 6.02 20.04
C LYS A 96 -4.85 6.11 21.53
N LYS A 97 -5.57 5.35 22.37
CA LYS A 97 -5.30 5.27 23.81
C LYS A 97 -3.91 4.68 24.09
N LEU A 98 -3.54 3.58 23.40
CA LEU A 98 -2.21 2.99 23.50
C LEU A 98 -1.12 3.93 22.99
N LEU A 99 -1.34 4.62 21.87
CA LEU A 99 -0.40 5.60 21.32
C LEU A 99 -0.13 6.76 22.29
N LYS A 100 -1.16 7.23 23.01
CA LYS A 100 -1.01 8.29 24.03
C LYS A 100 -0.13 7.83 25.21
N ILE A 101 -0.13 6.54 25.52
CA ILE A 101 0.73 5.98 26.59
C ILE A 101 2.17 5.83 26.07
N VAL A 102 2.32 5.31 24.85
CA VAL A 102 3.63 5.06 24.24
C VAL A 102 4.35 6.36 23.85
N ILE A 103 3.61 7.38 23.41
CA ILE A 103 4.12 8.70 23.02
C ILE A 103 3.36 9.76 23.83
N PRO A 104 3.80 10.07 25.07
CA PRO A 104 3.06 10.95 25.98
C PRO A 104 3.06 12.42 25.57
N GLY A 105 4.01 12.87 24.74
CA GLY A 105 4.03 14.25 24.25
C GLY A 105 5.27 14.65 23.44
N ILE A 106 5.28 15.89 22.97
CA ILE A 106 6.28 16.48 22.04
C ILE A 106 7.68 16.62 22.69
N LYS A 107 7.75 16.71 24.03
CA LYS A 107 9.02 16.76 24.79
C LYS A 107 9.56 15.37 25.19
N SER A 108 8.93 14.29 24.73
CA SER A 108 9.34 12.93 25.08
C SER A 108 10.54 12.47 24.23
N LYS A 109 11.38 11.58 24.78
CA LYS A 109 12.52 10.98 24.06
C LYS A 109 12.06 10.23 22.81
N GLU A 110 10.87 9.65 22.91
CA GLU A 110 10.16 8.90 21.88
C GLU A 110 9.79 9.81 20.69
N PHE A 111 9.25 11.00 20.97
CA PHE A 111 8.94 11.98 19.94
C PHE A 111 10.19 12.48 19.22
N TRP A 112 11.28 12.73 19.96
CA TRP A 112 12.55 13.14 19.34
C TRP A 112 13.14 12.04 18.46
N LEU A 113 13.05 10.78 18.90
CA LEU A 113 13.50 9.63 18.09
C LEU A 113 12.67 9.48 16.81
N LEU A 114 11.35 9.71 16.87
CA LEU A 114 10.46 9.75 15.70
C LEU A 114 10.77 10.93 14.77
N PHE A 115 11.08 12.09 15.33
CA PHE A 115 11.47 13.27 14.56
C PHE A 115 12.77 13.01 13.81
N VAL A 116 13.81 12.52 14.49
CA VAL A 116 15.08 12.17 13.85
C VAL A 116 14.86 11.08 12.78
N HIS A 117 14.03 10.06 13.06
CA HIS A 117 13.67 9.04 12.07
C HIS A 117 13.02 9.68 10.83
N SER A 118 12.04 10.57 11.00
CA SER A 118 11.40 11.31 9.90
C SER A 118 12.40 12.08 9.05
N ASN A 119 13.36 12.76 9.67
CA ASN A 119 14.40 13.50 8.96
C ASN A 119 15.31 12.56 8.15
N PHE A 120 15.69 11.41 8.71
CA PHE A 120 16.45 10.39 7.97
C PHE A 120 15.66 9.81 6.79
N LEU A 121 14.33 9.69 6.88
CA LEU A 121 13.51 9.30 5.73
C LEU A 121 13.60 10.36 4.62
N VAL A 122 13.43 11.64 4.94
CA VAL A 122 13.53 12.72 3.95
C VAL A 122 14.92 12.76 3.32
N PHE A 123 15.97 12.63 4.13
CA PHE A 123 17.34 12.57 3.65
C PHE A 123 17.58 11.39 2.70
N ARG A 124 17.05 10.21 3.04
CA ARG A 124 17.07 9.03 2.15
C ARG A 124 16.42 9.32 0.81
N THR A 125 15.22 9.89 0.81
CA THR A 125 14.50 10.15 -0.45
C THR A 125 15.26 11.18 -1.30
N ILE A 126 15.86 12.21 -0.69
CA ILE A 126 16.71 13.18 -1.40
C ILE A 126 17.94 12.50 -2.00
N LEU A 127 18.64 11.64 -1.24
CA LEU A 127 19.77 10.87 -1.76
C LEU A 127 19.34 9.95 -2.92
N SER A 128 18.20 9.28 -2.81
CA SER A 128 17.66 8.43 -3.88
C SER A 128 17.40 9.21 -5.16
N VAL A 129 16.80 10.40 -5.03
CA VAL A 129 16.57 11.32 -6.15
C VAL A 129 17.89 11.78 -6.77
N TYR A 130 18.88 12.10 -5.94
CA TYR A 130 20.20 12.55 -6.38
C TYR A 130 20.96 11.46 -7.13
N VAL A 131 20.93 10.22 -6.62
CA VAL A 131 21.52 9.05 -7.28
C VAL A 131 20.88 8.83 -8.65
N ALA A 132 19.55 8.91 -8.77
CA ALA A 132 18.86 8.78 -10.05
C ALA A 132 19.26 9.88 -11.06
N ALA A 133 19.49 11.11 -10.60
CA ALA A 133 19.98 12.19 -11.46
C ALA A 133 21.44 11.94 -11.90
N LEU A 134 22.27 11.40 -11.01
CA LEU A 134 23.66 11.06 -11.30
C LEU A 134 23.76 9.90 -12.29
N ASP A 135 22.91 8.87 -12.15
CA ASP A 135 22.77 7.77 -13.11
C ASP A 135 22.47 8.30 -14.52
N GLY A 136 21.52 9.24 -14.63
CA GLY A 136 21.19 9.89 -15.89
C GLY A 136 22.39 10.63 -16.52
N ARG A 137 23.18 11.34 -15.71
CA ARG A 137 24.40 12.03 -16.17
C ARG A 137 25.49 11.07 -16.63
N ILE A 138 25.71 9.99 -15.90
CA ILE A 138 26.70 8.96 -16.25
C ILE A 138 26.31 8.30 -17.58
N VAL A 139 25.04 7.95 -17.76
CA VAL A 139 24.53 7.39 -19.03
C VAL A 139 24.68 8.40 -20.17
N SER A 140 24.38 9.68 -19.93
CA SER A 140 24.57 10.74 -20.92
C SER A 140 26.04 10.91 -21.33
N ALA A 141 26.97 10.89 -20.37
CA ALA A 141 28.41 10.97 -20.63
C ALA A 141 28.92 9.74 -21.42
N LEU A 142 28.39 8.55 -21.10
CA LEU A 142 28.68 7.30 -21.81
C LEU A 142 28.25 7.40 -23.28
N VAL A 143 27.02 7.84 -23.56
CA VAL A 143 26.50 7.99 -24.93
C VAL A 143 27.28 9.05 -25.73
N ARG A 144 27.79 10.09 -25.08
CA ARG A 144 28.62 11.15 -25.70
C ARG A 144 30.10 10.76 -25.90
N GLY A 145 30.52 9.59 -25.39
CA GLY A 145 31.91 9.14 -25.50
C GLY A 145 32.92 9.94 -24.64
N ASN A 146 32.46 10.72 -23.66
CA ASN A 146 33.38 11.48 -22.79
C ASN A 146 33.85 10.63 -21.61
N ALA A 147 34.99 9.95 -21.78
CA ALA A 147 35.55 9.04 -20.78
C ALA A 147 35.91 9.73 -19.44
N LYS A 148 36.32 11.02 -19.47
CA LYS A 148 36.69 11.75 -18.24
C LYS A 148 35.48 12.05 -17.36
N ASP A 149 34.39 12.52 -17.96
CA ASP A 149 33.14 12.81 -17.24
C ASP A 149 32.48 11.51 -16.75
N PHE A 150 32.54 10.44 -17.55
CA PHE A 150 32.06 9.12 -17.15
C PHE A 150 32.81 8.59 -15.91
N LEU A 151 34.14 8.61 -15.93
CA LEU A 151 34.95 8.12 -14.81
C LEU A 151 34.78 8.98 -13.56
N THR A 152 34.76 10.32 -13.71
CA THR A 152 34.53 11.25 -12.59
C THR A 152 33.14 11.06 -11.99
N GLY A 153 32.12 10.90 -12.84
CA GLY A 153 30.75 10.59 -12.43
C GLY A 153 30.65 9.28 -11.67
N MET A 154 31.37 8.24 -12.10
CA MET A 154 31.41 6.95 -11.42
C MET A 154 32.06 7.02 -10.03
N VAL A 155 33.19 7.73 -9.89
CA VAL A 155 33.84 7.95 -8.58
C VAL A 155 32.91 8.71 -7.63
N TRP A 156 32.25 9.75 -8.13
CA TRP A 156 31.27 10.51 -7.35
C TRP A 156 30.07 9.65 -6.94
N TRP A 157 29.58 8.79 -7.84
CA TRP A 157 28.49 7.86 -7.56
C TRP A 157 28.84 6.89 -6.44
N MET A 158 30.04 6.31 -6.48
CA MET A 158 30.55 5.46 -5.41
C MET A 158 30.68 6.21 -4.07
N THR A 159 31.06 7.49 -4.12
CA THR A 159 31.18 8.33 -2.92
C THR A 159 29.81 8.59 -2.29
N VAL A 160 28.76 8.83 -3.11
CA VAL A 160 27.37 9.04 -2.65
C VAL A 160 26.71 7.74 -2.19
N ALA A 161 27.16 6.57 -2.67
CA ALA A 161 26.68 5.28 -2.21
C ALA A 161 26.98 5.04 -0.71
N ILE A 162 28.08 5.59 -0.17
CA ILE A 162 28.46 5.47 1.25
C ILE A 162 27.39 6.09 2.17
N PRO A 163 27.05 7.40 2.07
CA PRO A 163 26.00 7.99 2.90
C PRO A 163 24.61 7.40 2.61
N ALA A 164 24.34 6.93 1.39
CA ALA A 164 23.07 6.27 1.06
C ALA A 164 22.90 4.93 1.81
N THR A 165 23.92 4.08 1.80
CA THR A 165 23.93 2.80 2.54
C THR A 165 23.91 3.03 4.05
N TYR A 166 24.67 4.00 4.55
CA TYR A 166 24.62 4.40 5.96
C TYR A 166 23.21 4.82 6.39
N THR A 167 22.56 5.68 5.60
CA THR A 167 21.19 6.15 5.86
C THR A 167 20.19 5.00 5.91
N ASN A 168 20.32 4.02 5.00
CA ASN A 168 19.46 2.84 4.99
C ASN A 168 19.62 2.00 6.27
N SER A 169 20.86 1.72 6.68
CA SER A 169 21.15 0.98 7.90
C SER A 169 20.71 1.74 9.15
N MET A 170 20.92 3.06 9.18
CA MET A 170 20.50 3.92 10.30
C MET A 170 18.98 3.92 10.46
N LEU A 171 18.21 3.95 9.36
CA LEU A 171 16.75 3.85 9.42
C LEU A 171 16.27 2.55 10.07
N THR A 172 16.88 1.41 9.72
CA THR A 172 16.57 0.12 10.34
C THR A 172 16.92 0.13 11.83
N PHE A 173 18.13 0.59 12.18
CA PHE A 173 18.53 0.75 13.58
C PHE A 173 17.58 1.64 14.39
N MET A 174 17.14 2.77 13.81
CA MET A 174 16.20 3.67 14.46
C MET A 174 14.81 3.05 14.63
N GLN A 175 14.35 2.25 13.67
CA GLN A 175 13.10 1.50 13.75
C GLN A 175 13.13 0.48 14.91
N ASP A 176 14.23 -0.28 15.03
CA ASP A 176 14.39 -1.26 16.12
C ASP A 176 14.53 -0.56 17.47
N LYS A 177 15.28 0.55 17.53
CA LYS A 177 15.42 1.35 18.75
C LYS A 177 14.10 1.97 19.18
N LEU A 178 13.25 2.41 18.25
CA LEU A 178 11.89 2.87 18.53
C LEU A 178 11.03 1.75 19.10
N ALA A 179 11.12 0.54 18.55
CA ALA A 179 10.37 -0.61 19.04
C ALA A 179 10.74 -0.97 20.49
N ILE A 180 12.04 -0.94 20.82
CA ILE A 180 12.51 -1.15 22.19
C ILE A 180 11.99 -0.06 23.12
N GLN A 181 12.09 1.22 22.74
CA GLN A 181 11.65 2.32 23.57
C GLN A 181 10.13 2.26 23.83
N PHE A 182 9.34 1.93 22.81
CA PHE A 182 7.90 1.72 22.93
C PHE A 182 7.58 0.57 23.87
N ARG A 183 8.31 -0.54 23.75
CA ARG A 183 8.17 -1.70 24.64
C ARG A 183 8.49 -1.34 26.09
N THR A 184 9.61 -0.69 26.35
CA THR A 184 10.00 -0.27 27.71
C THR A 184 8.93 0.60 28.36
N ARG A 185 8.38 1.57 27.63
CA ARG A 185 7.30 2.43 28.16
C ARG A 185 6.02 1.67 28.43
N LEU A 186 5.57 0.87 27.47
CA LEU A 186 4.32 0.15 27.58
C LEU A 186 4.39 -0.92 28.66
N THR A 187 5.49 -1.67 28.75
CA THR A 187 5.74 -2.65 29.80
C THR A 187 5.79 -2.00 31.18
N ASN A 188 6.48 -0.87 31.35
CA ASN A 188 6.51 -0.17 32.64
C ASN A 188 5.11 0.29 33.08
N TYR A 189 4.32 0.85 32.16
CA TYR A 189 2.94 1.26 32.43
C TYR A 189 2.03 0.07 32.79
N ILE A 190 2.18 -1.04 32.07
CA ILE A 190 1.45 -2.27 32.33
C ILE A 190 1.84 -2.85 33.69
N HIS A 191 3.14 -2.91 34.02
CA HIS A 191 3.62 -3.44 35.30
C HIS A 191 3.12 -2.61 36.48
N GLU A 192 3.18 -1.27 36.39
CA GLU A 192 2.66 -0.37 37.42
C GLU A 192 1.18 -0.68 37.69
N LYS A 193 0.37 -0.82 36.63
CA LYS A 193 -1.07 -1.08 36.77
C LYS A 193 -1.40 -2.51 37.18
N TYR A 194 -0.62 -3.49 36.73
CA TYR A 194 -0.82 -4.91 37.03
C TYR A 194 -0.49 -5.24 38.49
N LEU A 195 0.53 -4.59 39.04
CA LEU A 195 0.96 -4.80 40.43
C LEU A 195 0.25 -3.89 41.44
N THR A 196 -0.68 -3.05 41.00
CA THR A 196 -1.50 -2.20 41.89
C THR A 196 -2.75 -2.94 42.39
N ASP A 197 -3.13 -2.75 43.66
CA ASP A 197 -4.41 -3.19 44.26
C ASP A 197 -4.80 -4.67 44.04
N MET A 198 -3.84 -5.61 44.18
CA MET A 198 -4.08 -7.05 43.96
C MET A 198 -4.62 -7.39 42.55
N THR A 199 -4.47 -6.48 41.57
CA THR A 199 -4.97 -6.68 40.20
C THR A 199 -4.37 -7.94 39.56
N PHE A 200 -3.12 -8.28 39.89
CA PHE A 200 -2.48 -9.52 39.44
C PHE A 200 -3.26 -10.78 39.84
N TYR A 201 -3.85 -10.78 41.04
CA TYR A 201 -4.67 -11.88 41.53
C TYR A 201 -6.06 -11.88 40.87
N SER A 202 -6.68 -10.70 40.77
CA SER A 202 -8.00 -10.56 40.16
C SER A 202 -8.03 -10.93 38.68
N VAL A 203 -7.02 -10.51 37.91
CA VAL A 203 -6.92 -10.82 36.48
C VAL A 203 -6.54 -12.28 36.24
N GLY A 204 -5.78 -12.90 37.14
CA GLY A 204 -5.40 -14.32 37.01
C GLY A 204 -6.52 -15.29 37.41
N ASN A 205 -7.24 -15.00 38.49
CA ASN A 205 -8.11 -15.98 39.15
C ASN A 205 -9.59 -15.60 39.17
N LEU A 206 -9.94 -14.32 39.04
CA LEU A 206 -11.33 -13.82 39.21
C LEU A 206 -11.97 -13.36 37.89
N ASP A 207 -11.20 -12.99 36.87
CA ASP A 207 -11.69 -12.44 35.60
C ASP A 207 -11.28 -13.30 34.39
N ASP A 208 -12.21 -14.13 33.87
CA ASP A 208 -11.98 -14.97 32.68
C ASP A 208 -12.02 -14.17 31.34
N ARG A 209 -12.17 -12.84 31.39
CA ARG A 209 -12.15 -12.01 30.17
C ARG A 209 -10.75 -11.86 29.57
N ILE A 210 -9.70 -11.97 30.38
CA ILE A 210 -8.30 -11.86 29.95
C ILE A 210 -7.65 -13.23 30.17
N LYS A 211 -7.74 -14.08 29.16
CA LYS A 211 -7.07 -15.39 29.16
C LYS A 211 -5.58 -15.17 28.92
N ASN A 212 -4.73 -15.80 29.74
CA ASN A 212 -3.25 -15.76 29.64
C ASN A 212 -2.69 -14.33 29.73
N ALA A 213 -2.88 -13.67 30.87
CA ALA A 213 -2.36 -12.32 31.12
C ALA A 213 -0.83 -12.23 30.99
N ASP A 214 -0.12 -13.29 31.37
CA ASP A 214 1.33 -13.45 31.21
C ASP A 214 1.76 -13.33 29.75
N GLN A 215 1.06 -14.02 28.82
CA GLN A 215 1.34 -13.95 27.39
C GLN A 215 1.05 -12.55 26.83
N CYS A 216 -0.03 -11.92 27.29
CA CYS A 216 -0.42 -10.57 26.86
C CYS A 216 0.66 -9.52 27.23
N ILE A 217 1.15 -9.59 28.47
CA ILE A 217 2.14 -8.64 29.01
C ILE A 217 3.53 -8.85 28.39
N THR A 218 3.93 -10.11 28.15
CA THR A 218 5.28 -10.44 27.68
C THR A 218 5.39 -10.47 26.17
N VAL A 219 4.65 -11.36 25.52
CA VAL A 219 4.78 -11.69 24.10
C VAL A 219 3.99 -10.72 23.24
N ASP A 220 2.72 -10.48 23.58
CA ASP A 220 1.84 -9.70 22.71
C ASP A 220 2.20 -8.21 22.75
N THR A 221 2.60 -7.70 23.92
CA THR A 221 3.16 -6.35 24.06
C THR A 221 4.41 -6.16 23.20
N MET A 222 5.34 -7.11 23.20
CA MET A 222 6.53 -7.07 22.34
C MET A 222 6.14 -7.07 20.84
N LYS A 223 5.27 -8.00 20.43
CA LYS A 223 4.79 -8.09 19.04
C LYS A 223 4.07 -6.81 18.61
N PHE A 224 3.26 -6.21 19.49
CA PHE A 224 2.58 -4.95 19.25
C PHE A 224 3.57 -3.80 19.02
N CYS A 225 4.58 -3.64 19.89
CA CYS A 225 5.57 -2.57 19.76
C CYS A 225 6.43 -2.71 18.49
N ASN A 226 6.86 -3.93 18.16
CA ASN A 226 7.60 -4.21 16.92
C ASN A 226 6.75 -3.90 15.69
N SER A 227 5.49 -4.33 15.70
CA SER A 227 4.54 -4.06 14.61
C SER A 227 4.23 -2.58 14.47
N LEU A 228 4.09 -1.84 15.59
CA LEU A 228 3.80 -0.41 15.58
C LEU A 228 4.97 0.39 15.01
N SER A 229 6.20 0.08 15.41
CA SER A 229 7.41 0.73 14.87
C SER A 229 7.60 0.41 13.38
N GLY A 230 7.45 -0.86 12.99
CA GLY A 230 7.51 -1.28 11.59
C GLY A 230 6.41 -0.64 10.73
N LEU A 231 5.19 -0.52 11.26
CA LEU A 231 4.07 0.12 10.56
C LEU A 231 4.38 1.58 10.25
N TYR A 232 4.99 2.31 11.19
CA TYR A 232 5.38 3.70 10.97
C TYR A 232 6.36 3.82 9.80
N SER A 233 7.44 3.05 9.79
CA SER A 233 8.42 3.09 8.70
C SER A 233 7.83 2.61 7.36
N ASN A 234 6.97 1.60 7.37
CA ASN A 234 6.34 1.05 6.17
C ASN A 234 5.27 1.97 5.56
N LEU A 235 4.67 2.87 6.36
CA LEU A 235 3.75 3.89 5.85
C LEU A 235 4.46 5.19 5.51
N ALA A 236 5.40 5.64 6.34
CA ALA A 236 6.07 6.91 6.16
C ALA A 236 6.96 6.93 4.90
N LYS A 237 7.68 5.83 4.60
CA LYS A 237 8.53 5.75 3.40
C LYS A 237 7.73 5.96 2.11
N PRO A 238 6.68 5.16 1.80
CA PRO A 238 5.95 5.34 0.55
C PRO A 238 5.21 6.68 0.47
N ILE A 239 4.70 7.21 1.59
CA ILE A 239 4.01 8.52 1.59
C ILE A 239 4.98 9.64 1.22
N LEU A 240 6.17 9.65 1.83
CA LEU A 240 7.20 10.65 1.53
C LEU A 240 7.73 10.50 0.11
N ASP A 241 8.01 9.27 -0.33
CA ASP A 241 8.47 8.99 -1.68
C ASP A 241 7.45 9.46 -2.72
N VAL A 242 6.17 9.12 -2.54
CA VAL A 242 5.09 9.60 -3.43
C VAL A 242 5.05 11.12 -3.44
N PHE A 243 5.09 11.79 -2.29
CA PHE A 243 5.04 13.26 -2.24
C PHE A 243 6.22 13.91 -2.97
N ILE A 244 7.45 13.46 -2.69
CA ILE A 244 8.67 14.05 -3.26
C ILE A 244 8.77 13.77 -4.75
N TYR A 245 8.51 12.53 -5.19
CA TYR A 245 8.56 12.19 -6.62
C TYR A 245 7.44 12.89 -7.42
N ASN A 246 6.24 13.04 -6.85
CA ASN A 246 5.19 13.85 -7.51
C ASN A 246 5.62 15.31 -7.66
N LEU A 247 6.25 15.90 -6.63
CA LEU A 247 6.75 17.27 -6.69
C LEU A 247 7.87 17.43 -7.74
N GLN A 248 8.79 16.47 -7.81
CA GLN A 248 9.88 16.49 -8.78
C GLN A 248 9.38 16.28 -10.22
N LEU A 249 8.45 15.35 -10.41
CA LEU A 249 7.82 15.11 -11.72
C LEU A 249 7.05 16.34 -12.19
N ALA A 250 6.32 17.02 -11.29
CA ALA A 250 5.62 18.27 -11.58
C ALA A 250 6.56 19.38 -12.07
N ARG A 251 7.77 19.46 -11.51
CA ARG A 251 8.80 20.44 -11.92
C ARG A 251 9.44 20.08 -13.27
N ASN A 252 9.69 18.80 -13.53
CA ASN A 252 10.42 18.36 -14.72
C ASN A 252 9.55 18.27 -15.98
N VAL A 253 8.35 17.68 -15.86
CA VAL A 253 7.45 17.38 -17.00
C VAL A 253 6.28 18.37 -17.08
N GLY A 254 6.02 19.12 -16.00
CA GLY A 254 4.88 20.03 -15.89
C GLY A 254 3.62 19.35 -15.35
N GLY A 255 2.63 20.16 -14.98
CA GLY A 255 1.37 19.67 -14.37
C GLY A 255 0.53 18.75 -15.26
N GLU A 256 0.67 18.86 -16.59
CA GLU A 256 -0.05 18.01 -17.55
C GLU A 256 0.48 16.57 -17.57
N GLY A 257 1.80 16.40 -17.48
CA GLY A 257 2.41 15.08 -17.38
C GLY A 257 2.05 14.38 -16.07
N LEU A 258 2.06 15.11 -14.95
CA LEU A 258 1.63 14.58 -13.66
C LEU A 258 0.18 14.08 -13.69
N TYR A 259 -0.70 14.85 -14.32
CA TYR A 259 -2.10 14.48 -14.48
C TYR A 259 -2.27 13.23 -15.35
N ALA A 260 -1.53 13.13 -16.47
CA ALA A 260 -1.55 11.95 -17.33
C ALA A 260 -1.07 10.68 -16.60
N VAL A 261 0.06 10.75 -15.86
CA VAL A 261 0.55 9.63 -15.04
C VAL A 261 -0.49 9.24 -14.01
N SER A 262 -1.10 10.21 -13.31
CA SER A 262 -2.10 9.93 -12.29
C SER A 262 -3.32 9.19 -12.85
N ILE A 263 -3.79 9.54 -14.06
CA ILE A 263 -4.89 8.83 -14.72
C ILE A 263 -4.47 7.41 -15.10
N MET A 264 -3.30 7.25 -15.72
CA MET A 264 -2.79 5.94 -16.14
C MET A 264 -2.64 4.98 -14.95
N VAL A 265 -2.07 5.46 -13.84
CA VAL A 265 -1.93 4.72 -12.59
C VAL A 265 -3.30 4.40 -11.99
N HIS A 266 -4.25 5.33 -12.05
CA HIS A 266 -5.60 5.09 -11.52
C HIS A 266 -6.34 4.00 -12.31
N ILE A 267 -6.34 4.08 -13.64
CA ILE A 267 -6.98 3.09 -14.52
C ILE A 267 -6.36 1.71 -14.29
N SER A 268 -5.03 1.62 -14.32
CA SER A 268 -4.32 0.35 -14.09
C SER A 268 -4.55 -0.21 -12.68
N SER A 269 -4.67 0.65 -11.66
CA SER A 269 -5.02 0.22 -10.30
C SER A 269 -6.45 -0.33 -10.19
N VAL A 270 -7.41 0.27 -10.91
CA VAL A 270 -8.79 -0.25 -10.99
C VAL A 270 -8.81 -1.62 -11.67
N VAL A 271 -8.09 -1.78 -12.77
CA VAL A 271 -7.95 -3.07 -13.47
C VAL A 271 -7.31 -4.11 -12.55
N LEU A 272 -6.20 -3.76 -11.90
CA LEU A 272 -5.51 -4.66 -10.96
C LEU A 272 -6.42 -5.07 -9.80
N ARG A 273 -7.23 -4.14 -9.27
CA ARG A 273 -8.20 -4.43 -8.21
C ARG A 273 -9.32 -5.35 -8.67
N ALA A 274 -9.84 -5.16 -9.89
CA ALA A 274 -10.86 -6.03 -10.46
C ALA A 274 -10.35 -7.47 -10.67
N LEU A 275 -9.07 -7.61 -11.01
CA LEU A 275 -8.43 -8.90 -11.24
C LEU A 275 -7.87 -9.55 -9.96
N THR A 276 -7.84 -8.81 -8.84
CA THR A 276 -7.32 -9.33 -7.56
C THR A 276 -8.34 -10.29 -6.93
N PRO A 277 -7.98 -11.57 -6.74
CA PRO A 277 -8.88 -12.51 -6.07
C PRO A 277 -9.05 -12.16 -4.60
N PRO A 278 -10.13 -12.60 -3.94
CA PRO A 278 -10.41 -12.29 -2.53
C PRO A 278 -9.48 -13.06 -1.58
N PHE A 279 -8.20 -12.68 -1.52
CA PHE A 279 -7.18 -13.29 -0.65
C PHE A 279 -7.62 -13.30 0.82
N GLY A 280 -8.27 -12.23 1.30
CA GLY A 280 -8.75 -12.17 2.67
C GLY A 280 -9.73 -13.29 3.04
N LYS A 281 -10.63 -13.69 2.13
CA LYS A 281 -11.53 -14.83 2.38
C LYS A 281 -10.77 -16.15 2.42
N MET A 282 -9.78 -16.32 1.54
CA MET A 282 -8.95 -17.53 1.49
C MET A 282 -8.06 -17.68 2.73
N VAL A 283 -7.49 -16.59 3.23
CA VAL A 283 -6.71 -16.55 4.47
C VAL A 283 -7.60 -16.83 5.68
N ALA A 284 -8.83 -16.29 5.72
CA ALA A 284 -9.76 -16.59 6.81
C ALA A 284 -10.16 -18.09 6.85
N GLU A 285 -10.35 -18.71 5.68
CA GLU A 285 -10.60 -20.14 5.56
C GLU A 285 -9.38 -20.98 5.94
N GLU A 286 -8.17 -20.54 5.56
CA GLU A 286 -6.90 -21.17 5.96
C GLU A 286 -6.75 -21.17 7.48
N GLN A 287 -6.97 -20.02 8.13
CA GLN A 287 -6.91 -19.90 9.59
C GLN A 287 -7.98 -20.76 10.29
N LYS A 288 -9.16 -20.93 9.68
CA LYS A 288 -10.19 -21.84 10.20
C LYS A 288 -9.71 -23.30 10.15
N LEU A 289 -9.18 -23.75 9.01
CA LEU A 289 -8.66 -25.12 8.84
C LEU A 289 -7.46 -25.39 9.74
N GLU A 290 -6.55 -24.42 9.88
CA GLU A 290 -5.41 -24.50 10.79
C GLU A 290 -5.88 -24.57 12.25
N GLY A 291 -6.89 -23.78 12.62
CA GLY A 291 -7.51 -23.83 13.94
C GLY A 291 -8.16 -25.18 14.24
N GLU A 292 -8.87 -25.76 13.28
CA GLU A 292 -9.49 -27.10 13.39
C GLU A 292 -8.42 -28.21 13.53
N PHE A 293 -7.34 -28.12 12.78
CA PHE A 293 -6.19 -29.03 12.91
C PHE A 293 -5.54 -28.92 14.30
N ARG A 294 -5.28 -27.70 14.77
CA ARG A 294 -4.74 -27.46 16.12
C ARG A 294 -5.67 -27.99 17.21
N PHE A 295 -6.98 -27.74 17.10
CA PHE A 295 -7.97 -28.23 18.04
C PHE A 295 -8.00 -29.76 18.10
N THR A 296 -7.92 -30.43 16.94
CA THR A 296 -7.84 -31.89 16.86
C THR A 296 -6.60 -32.40 17.59
N HIS A 297 -5.47 -31.71 17.48
CA HIS A 297 -4.25 -32.06 18.19
C HIS A 297 -4.36 -31.82 19.71
N SER A 298 -4.98 -30.71 20.14
CA SER A 298 -5.27 -30.46 21.55
C SER A 298 -6.16 -31.56 22.16
N ARG A 299 -7.17 -32.03 21.41
CA ARG A 299 -8.04 -33.13 21.85
C ARG A 299 -7.25 -34.43 22.09
N VAL A 300 -6.25 -34.71 21.26
CA VAL A 300 -5.38 -35.88 21.44
C VAL A 300 -4.54 -35.76 22.72
N ILE A 301 -4.09 -34.55 23.05
CA ILE A 301 -3.35 -34.30 24.30
C ILE A 301 -4.25 -34.44 25.52
N GLU A 302 -5.46 -33.86 25.48
CA GLU A 302 -6.43 -33.91 26.57
C GLU A 302 -6.90 -35.34 26.89
N ASN A 303 -7.08 -36.18 25.86
CA ASN A 303 -7.58 -37.55 25.99
C ASN A 303 -6.47 -38.60 25.77
N ALA A 304 -5.21 -38.23 26.00
CA ALA A 304 -4.06 -39.10 25.70
C ALA A 304 -4.09 -40.42 26.47
N GLU A 305 -4.57 -40.40 27.72
CA GLU A 305 -4.68 -41.59 28.57
C GLU A 305 -5.72 -42.58 28.01
N GLU A 306 -6.87 -42.09 27.57
CA GLU A 306 -7.93 -42.90 26.97
C GLU A 306 -7.47 -43.52 25.65
N ILE A 307 -6.80 -42.73 24.79
CA ILE A 307 -6.27 -43.20 23.52
C ILE A 307 -5.21 -44.29 23.75
N ALA A 308 -4.34 -44.12 24.75
CA ALA A 308 -3.33 -45.11 25.12
C ALA A 308 -3.98 -46.39 25.68
N PHE A 309 -5.01 -46.26 26.53
CA PHE A 309 -5.72 -47.39 27.12
C PHE A 309 -6.43 -48.25 26.07
N TYR A 310 -7.07 -47.63 25.08
CA TYR A 310 -7.77 -48.33 23.99
C TYR A 310 -6.90 -48.67 22.79
N ALA A 311 -5.59 -48.37 22.83
CA ALA A 311 -4.67 -48.50 21.70
C ALA A 311 -5.18 -47.82 20.40
N GLY A 312 -5.91 -46.71 20.51
CA GLY A 312 -6.61 -46.02 19.41
C GLY A 312 -5.73 -45.12 18.52
N HIS A 313 -4.40 -45.22 18.62
CA HIS A 313 -3.45 -44.31 17.98
C HIS A 313 -3.54 -44.27 16.43
N GLU A 314 -3.77 -45.39 15.75
CA GLU A 314 -3.94 -45.41 14.29
C GLU A 314 -5.23 -44.69 13.83
N VAL A 315 -6.28 -44.75 14.64
CA VAL A 315 -7.55 -44.05 14.35
C VAL A 315 -7.36 -42.55 14.50
N GLU A 316 -6.78 -42.09 15.61
CA GLU A 316 -6.49 -40.65 15.81
C GLU A 316 -5.50 -40.10 14.80
N LYS A 317 -4.49 -40.89 14.39
CA LYS A 317 -3.59 -40.54 13.29
C LYS A 317 -4.35 -40.32 11.99
N THR A 318 -5.27 -41.21 11.63
CA THR A 318 -6.10 -41.05 10.41
C THR A 318 -6.95 -39.78 10.46
N ILE A 319 -7.47 -39.42 11.63
CA ILE A 319 -8.25 -38.18 11.83
C ILE A 319 -7.36 -36.94 11.67
N LEU A 320 -6.17 -36.94 12.28
CA LEU A 320 -5.17 -35.88 12.16
C LEU A 320 -4.73 -35.70 10.70
N ASP A 321 -4.39 -36.80 10.01
CA ASP A 321 -3.98 -36.80 8.62
C ASP A 321 -5.07 -36.20 7.73
N ARG A 322 -6.34 -36.53 7.98
CA ARG A 322 -7.48 -35.96 7.23
C ARG A 322 -7.57 -34.44 7.39
N GLY A 323 -7.42 -33.93 8.62
CA GLY A 323 -7.39 -32.49 8.90
C GLY A 323 -6.21 -31.80 8.20
N TYR A 324 -5.03 -32.43 8.25
CA TYR A 324 -3.83 -31.94 7.58
C TYR A 324 -3.96 -31.92 6.04
N PHE A 325 -4.48 -32.98 5.43
CA PHE A 325 -4.72 -33.03 3.99
C PHE A 325 -5.70 -31.95 3.51
N ALA A 326 -6.75 -31.68 4.28
CA ALA A 326 -7.70 -30.60 3.97
C ALA A 326 -7.00 -29.22 3.98
N LEU A 327 -6.19 -28.96 5.00
CA LEU A 327 -5.38 -27.74 5.11
C LEU A 327 -4.40 -27.59 3.93
N ILE A 328 -3.61 -28.64 3.64
CA ILE A 328 -2.63 -28.62 2.55
C ILE A 328 -3.29 -28.47 1.19
N LYS A 329 -4.43 -29.11 0.95
CA LYS A 329 -5.19 -28.94 -0.30
C LYS A 329 -5.62 -27.49 -0.50
N HIS A 330 -6.06 -26.82 0.57
CA HIS A 330 -6.43 -25.40 0.53
C HIS A 330 -5.22 -24.49 0.28
N ILE A 331 -4.12 -24.69 1.01
CA ILE A 331 -2.87 -23.94 0.82
C ILE A 331 -2.35 -24.08 -0.62
N ASN A 332 -2.33 -25.29 -1.17
CA ASN A 332 -1.93 -25.53 -2.56
C ASN A 332 -2.87 -24.85 -3.58
N ARG A 333 -4.16 -24.72 -3.27
CA ARG A 333 -5.09 -23.94 -4.08
C ARG A 333 -4.78 -22.44 -4.03
N ILE A 334 -4.43 -21.92 -2.86
CA ILE A 334 -4.01 -20.52 -2.67
C ILE A 334 -2.73 -20.24 -3.47
N PHE A 335 -1.72 -21.11 -3.39
CA PHE A 335 -0.46 -20.94 -4.12
C PHE A 335 -0.66 -20.88 -5.64
N ARG A 336 -1.46 -21.78 -6.22
CA ARG A 336 -1.77 -21.74 -7.65
C ARG A 336 -2.42 -20.41 -8.08
N LYS A 337 -3.37 -19.89 -7.29
CA LYS A 337 -3.99 -18.59 -7.57
C LYS A 337 -3.02 -17.43 -7.39
N ARG A 338 -2.14 -17.50 -6.39
CA ARG A 338 -1.13 -16.48 -6.10
C ARG A 338 -0.14 -16.34 -7.25
N ILE A 339 0.26 -17.44 -7.89
CA ILE A 339 1.17 -17.40 -9.05
C ILE A 339 0.56 -16.59 -10.20
N ILE A 340 -0.68 -16.89 -10.59
CA ILE A 340 -1.35 -16.19 -11.71
C ILE A 340 -1.50 -14.71 -11.41
N HIS A 341 -1.96 -14.38 -10.19
CA HIS A 341 -2.09 -13.00 -9.74
C HIS A 341 -0.73 -12.28 -9.70
N GLY A 342 0.32 -12.93 -9.18
CA GLY A 342 1.66 -12.36 -9.11
C GLY A 342 2.29 -12.08 -10.49
N ILE A 343 2.12 -12.99 -11.47
CA ILE A 343 2.58 -12.77 -12.85
C ILE A 343 1.91 -11.52 -13.45
N MET A 344 0.60 -11.39 -13.28
CA MET A 344 -0.16 -10.27 -13.80
C MET A 344 0.18 -8.95 -13.09
N GLU A 345 0.33 -8.96 -11.76
CA GLU A 345 0.76 -7.81 -10.98
C GLU A 345 2.13 -7.31 -11.44
N ASP A 346 3.10 -8.21 -11.55
CA ASP A 346 4.44 -7.88 -12.04
C ASP A 346 4.41 -7.36 -13.48
N PHE A 347 3.57 -7.94 -14.35
CA PHE A 347 3.41 -7.47 -15.72
C PHE A 347 2.92 -6.02 -15.77
N ILE A 348 1.86 -5.71 -15.03
CA ILE A 348 1.26 -4.37 -15.00
C ILE A 348 2.21 -3.35 -14.38
N ILE A 349 2.81 -3.66 -13.23
CA ILE A 349 3.61 -2.69 -12.47
C ILE A 349 4.98 -2.48 -13.12
N LYS A 350 5.68 -3.55 -13.56
CA LYS A 350 7.06 -3.41 -14.05
C LYS A 350 7.10 -3.02 -15.53
N TYR A 351 6.31 -3.69 -16.37
CA TYR A 351 6.40 -3.52 -17.82
C TYR A 351 5.37 -2.51 -18.35
N PHE A 352 4.10 -2.64 -17.96
CA PHE A 352 3.06 -1.74 -18.49
C PHE A 352 3.24 -0.30 -18.00
N TRP A 353 3.50 -0.08 -16.70
CA TRP A 353 3.78 1.28 -16.21
C TRP A 353 5.07 1.86 -16.79
N GLY A 354 6.11 1.05 -16.96
CA GLY A 354 7.36 1.47 -17.62
C GLY A 354 7.13 1.93 -19.06
N ALA A 355 6.42 1.13 -19.86
CA ALA A 355 6.07 1.47 -21.25
C ALA A 355 5.20 2.72 -21.33
N MET A 356 4.20 2.86 -20.46
CA MET A 356 3.35 4.06 -20.40
C MET A 356 4.13 5.31 -19.99
N GLY A 357 5.11 5.17 -19.09
CA GLY A 357 6.04 6.24 -18.73
C GLY A 357 6.88 6.71 -19.93
N LEU A 358 7.44 5.77 -20.70
CA LEU A 358 8.19 6.10 -21.92
C LEU A 358 7.32 6.77 -22.98
N LEU A 359 6.09 6.27 -23.18
CA LEU A 359 5.12 6.90 -24.09
C LEU A 359 4.84 8.34 -23.67
N LEU A 360 4.63 8.61 -22.39
CA LEU A 360 4.41 9.96 -21.90
C LEU A 360 5.62 10.88 -22.15
N CYS A 361 6.83 10.39 -21.87
CA CYS A 361 8.06 11.14 -22.14
C CYS A 361 8.28 11.42 -23.63
N SER A 362 7.72 10.59 -24.51
CA SER A 362 7.81 10.74 -25.97
C SER A 362 6.86 11.79 -26.55
N VAL A 363 5.74 12.11 -25.86
CA VAL A 363 4.74 13.09 -26.33
C VAL A 363 5.35 14.45 -26.72
N PRO A 364 6.15 15.13 -25.89
CA PRO A 364 6.73 16.43 -26.27
C PRO A 364 7.75 16.33 -27.41
N VAL A 365 8.35 15.15 -27.63
CA VAL A 365 9.34 14.93 -28.71
C VAL A 365 8.63 14.75 -30.06
N PHE A 366 7.52 14.00 -30.09
CA PHE A 366 6.79 13.71 -31.33
C PHE A 366 5.66 14.72 -31.65
N PHE A 367 5.08 15.37 -30.64
CA PHE A 367 4.03 16.36 -30.81
C PHE A 367 4.52 17.75 -30.37
N LYS A 368 4.92 18.59 -31.33
CA LYS A 368 5.22 20.01 -31.07
C LYS A 368 3.94 20.74 -30.64
N VAL A 369 3.78 20.96 -29.34
CA VAL A 369 2.70 21.79 -28.79
C VAL A 369 2.97 23.26 -29.16
N PRO A 370 2.09 23.94 -29.92
CA PRO A 370 2.27 25.35 -30.25
C PRO A 370 2.18 26.20 -28.98
N GLY A 371 3.25 26.92 -28.63
CA GLY A 371 3.27 27.86 -27.50
C GLY A 371 4.07 27.44 -26.27
N ILE A 372 4.65 26.23 -26.26
CA ILE A 372 5.71 25.89 -25.30
C ILE A 372 7.03 26.18 -26.03
N GLN A 373 7.78 27.20 -25.59
CA GLN A 373 9.16 27.36 -26.03
C GLN A 373 9.84 26.00 -25.86
N THR A 374 10.31 25.44 -26.96
CA THR A 374 11.20 24.29 -26.97
C THR A 374 12.50 24.75 -26.34
N SER A 375 12.52 24.93 -25.02
CA SER A 375 13.72 24.74 -24.23
C SER A 375 14.08 23.28 -24.46
N ASP A 376 15.04 23.09 -25.33
CA ASP A 376 15.64 21.82 -25.70
C ASP A 376 15.64 20.84 -24.50
N LEU A 377 14.78 19.82 -24.56
CA LEU A 377 14.71 18.78 -23.53
C LEU A 377 15.99 17.94 -23.53
N GLY A 378 16.79 17.99 -24.61
CA GLY A 378 18.15 17.46 -24.66
C GLY A 378 19.13 18.22 -23.76
N THR A 379 18.85 19.48 -23.42
CA THR A 379 19.60 20.27 -22.43
C THR A 379 19.09 20.07 -21.00
N ARG A 380 17.87 19.55 -20.79
CA ARG A 380 17.32 19.27 -19.43
C ARG A 380 17.73 17.91 -18.87
N ALA A 381 18.29 17.06 -19.71
CA ALA A 381 19.09 15.90 -19.30
C ALA A 381 20.59 16.26 -19.08
N GLN A 382 20.95 17.56 -18.98
CA GLN A 382 22.28 18.03 -18.60
C GLN A 382 22.36 18.32 -17.10
#